data_AF-A0AB36KPS7-F1
#
_entry.id   AF-A0AB36KPS7-F1
#
_cell.length_a   1.000
_cell.length_b   1.000
_cell.length_c   1.000
_cell.angle_alpha   90.00
_cell.angle_beta   90.00
_cell.angle_gamma   90.00
#
_symmetry.space_group_name_H-M   'P 1'
#
loop_
_entity.id
_entity.type
_entity.pdbx_description
1 polymer ?
#
loop_
_entity_poly.entity_id
_entity_poly.type
_entity_poly.pdbx_seq_one_letter_code
_entity_poly.pdbx_strand_id
1 'polypeptide(L)'
;MPRNAALNMQLDTRIEIETPEGIDMVLRPAGLVSRALAFGIDLAIRGALIGVFYLFLQFFDKLGIGLGAIVFFLVNWWYMVLFEVLSQGRTPGKRALGLRVVHDDGTPIDWSSSLIRNLLRFVDMLPLGYGLGAVTCLSHPRFKRLGDLAAGTLVVYIDRPLTRPVLPEAQPIIAPFALHLDEQRAVLGLAERHGELSSARIQELAAILAEPLRIPAGKAVAQVNGIARNLLGPR
;
A
#
# COMPACT_ATOMS: atom_id res chain seq x y z
N MET A 1 5.50 -35.69 -6.25
CA MET A 1 4.24 -35.40 -6.97
C MET A 1 3.82 -33.98 -6.62
N PRO A 2 3.82 -33.02 -7.56
CA PRO A 2 3.34 -31.69 -7.25
C PRO A 2 1.80 -31.72 -7.25
N ARG A 3 1.21 -31.25 -6.15
CA ARG A 3 -0.22 -31.17 -5.94
C ARG A 3 -0.74 -29.96 -6.72
N ASN A 4 -1.22 -30.18 -7.95
CA ASN A 4 -2.00 -29.22 -8.72
C ASN A 4 -3.33 -28.95 -7.99
N ALA A 5 -3.31 -28.08 -6.99
CA ALA A 5 -4.51 -27.40 -6.56
C ALA A 5 -4.88 -26.41 -7.67
N ALA A 6 -6.00 -26.65 -8.34
CA ALA A 6 -6.55 -25.71 -9.32
C ALA A 6 -6.69 -24.35 -8.64
N LEU A 7 -5.86 -23.39 -9.05
CA LEU A 7 -5.94 -22.02 -8.58
C LEU A 7 -7.30 -21.48 -9.02
N ASN A 8 -8.22 -21.37 -8.07
CA ASN A 8 -9.42 -20.56 -8.22
C ASN A 8 -8.95 -19.21 -8.76
N MET A 9 -9.36 -18.90 -10.00
CA MET A 9 -9.03 -17.66 -10.66
C MET A 9 -9.73 -16.54 -9.88
N GLN A 10 -9.08 -16.08 -8.81
CA GLN A 10 -9.54 -14.95 -8.03
C GLN A 10 -9.53 -13.76 -8.98
N LEU A 11 -10.67 -13.05 -9.08
CA LEU A 11 -10.78 -11.78 -9.79
C LEU A 11 -9.85 -10.70 -9.22
N ASP A 12 -9.20 -11.00 -8.10
CA ASP A 12 -8.19 -10.20 -7.44
C ASP A 12 -6.87 -10.40 -8.19
N THR A 13 -6.32 -9.34 -8.79
CA THR A 13 -5.00 -9.36 -9.46
C THR A 13 -3.91 -9.55 -8.40
N ARG A 14 -3.78 -10.78 -7.90
CA ARG A 14 -2.80 -11.22 -6.91
C ARG A 14 -1.87 -12.23 -7.56
N ILE A 15 -0.57 -12.06 -7.36
CA ILE A 15 0.45 -13.00 -7.80
C ILE A 15 1.18 -13.52 -6.57
N GLU A 16 1.36 -14.83 -6.51
CA GLU A 16 2.19 -15.48 -5.49
C GLU A 16 3.61 -15.61 -6.04
N ILE A 17 4.58 -15.15 -5.27
CA ILE A 17 6.00 -15.21 -5.60
C ILE A 17 6.77 -15.79 -4.41
N GLU A 18 7.70 -16.70 -4.69
CA GLU A 18 8.67 -17.17 -3.71
C GLU A 18 9.79 -16.14 -3.63
N THR A 19 9.98 -15.52 -2.47
CA THR A 19 11.12 -14.60 -2.26
C THR A 19 12.42 -15.41 -2.13
N PRO A 20 13.60 -14.79 -2.28
CA PRO A 20 14.89 -15.48 -2.13
C PRO A 20 15.09 -16.15 -0.75
N GLU A 21 14.36 -15.69 0.26
CA GLU A 21 14.33 -16.25 1.62
C GLU A 21 13.43 -17.50 1.74
N GLY A 22 12.78 -17.92 0.65
CA GLY A 22 11.88 -19.08 0.61
C GLY A 22 10.52 -18.82 1.25
N ILE A 23 10.07 -17.56 1.29
CA ILE A 23 8.78 -17.17 1.84
C ILE A 23 7.83 -16.84 0.68
N ASP A 24 6.64 -17.42 0.70
CA ASP A 24 5.59 -17.09 -0.26
C ASP A 24 5.00 -15.71 0.06
N MET A 25 5.17 -14.77 -0.87
CA MET A 25 4.60 -13.43 -0.80
C MET A 25 3.53 -13.26 -1.87
N VAL A 26 2.38 -12.73 -1.44
CA VAL A 26 1.30 -12.36 -2.35
C VAL A 26 1.46 -10.88 -2.71
N LEU A 27 1.83 -10.60 -3.96
CA LEU A 27 1.93 -9.25 -4.51
C LEU A 27 0.67 -8.88 -5.29
N ARG A 28 0.32 -7.58 -5.25
CA ARG A 28 -0.80 -7.01 -6.00
C ARG A 28 -0.28 -6.02 -7.06
N PRO A 29 -0.10 -6.45 -8.33
CA PRO A 29 0.32 -5.56 -9.41
C PRO A 29 -0.59 -4.33 -9.54
N ALA A 30 0.03 -3.18 -9.72
CA ALA A 30 -0.68 -1.92 -9.95
C ALA A 30 -0.98 -1.75 -11.45
N GLY A 31 -2.25 -1.56 -11.77
CA GLY A 31 -2.71 -1.33 -13.15
C GLY A 31 -2.26 0.02 -13.75
N LEU A 32 -2.55 0.23 -15.04
CA LEU A 32 -2.14 1.42 -15.78
C LEU A 32 -2.64 2.73 -15.15
N VAL A 33 -3.89 2.78 -14.68
CA VAL A 33 -4.53 4.01 -14.18
C VAL A 33 -3.86 4.54 -12.92
N SER A 34 -3.63 3.70 -11.91
CA SER A 34 -2.97 4.13 -10.67
C SER A 34 -1.53 4.56 -10.92
N ARG A 35 -0.84 3.91 -11.87
CA ARG A 35 0.49 4.31 -12.32
C ARG A 35 0.47 5.66 -13.04
N ALA A 36 -0.52 5.91 -13.90
CA ALA A 36 -0.69 7.18 -14.61
C ALA A 36 -0.99 8.32 -13.64
N LEU A 37 -1.86 8.09 -12.64
CA LEU A 37 -2.16 9.07 -11.59
C LEU A 37 -0.92 9.37 -10.73
N ALA A 38 -0.15 8.35 -10.33
CA ALA A 38 1.10 8.56 -9.60
C ALA A 38 2.08 9.41 -10.42
N PHE A 39 2.23 9.10 -11.72
CA PHE A 39 3.05 9.88 -12.62
C PHE A 39 2.54 11.32 -12.79
N GLY A 40 1.23 11.53 -12.83
CA GLY A 40 0.61 12.85 -12.90
C GLY A 40 0.94 13.72 -11.66
N ILE A 41 0.87 13.13 -10.47
CA ILE A 41 1.28 13.81 -9.23
C ILE A 41 2.77 14.17 -9.28
N ASP A 42 3.63 13.23 -9.68
CA ASP A 42 5.06 13.49 -9.81
C ASP A 42 5.37 14.50 -10.93
N LEU A 43 4.57 14.58 -11.98
CA LEU A 43 4.69 15.58 -13.04
C LEU A 43 4.34 16.97 -12.50
N ALA A 44 3.28 17.10 -11.71
CA ALA A 44 2.91 18.35 -11.06
C ALA A 44 4.00 18.83 -10.08
N ILE A 45 4.56 17.93 -9.27
CA ILE A 45 5.66 18.25 -8.35
C ILE A 45 6.90 18.72 -9.12
N ARG A 46 7.31 17.98 -10.16
CA ARG A 46 8.45 18.37 -11.00
C ARG A 46 8.22 19.71 -11.70
N GLY A 47 7.01 19.94 -12.23
CA GLY A 47 6.64 21.20 -12.87
C GLY A 47 6.70 22.37 -11.88
N ALA A 48 6.19 22.19 -10.66
CA ALA A 48 6.27 23.20 -9.60
C ALA A 48 7.73 23.48 -9.21
N LEU A 49 8.55 22.44 -9.00
CA LEU A 49 9.98 22.60 -8.69
C LEU A 49 10.71 23.38 -9.78
N ILE A 50 10.56 22.97 -11.04
CA ILE A 50 11.15 23.65 -12.19
C ILE A 50 10.67 25.11 -12.25
N GLY A 51 9.36 25.34 -12.10
CA GLY A 51 8.78 26.68 -12.11
C GLY A 51 9.35 27.59 -11.03
N VAL A 52 9.46 27.11 -9.79
CA VAL A 52 10.08 27.85 -8.68
C VAL A 52 11.55 28.18 -8.97
N PHE A 53 12.31 27.22 -9.48
CA PHE A 53 13.71 27.48 -9.87
C PHE A 53 13.79 28.52 -11.01
N TYR A 54 12.94 28.44 -12.02
CA TYR A 54 12.92 29.43 -13.10
C TYR A 54 12.53 30.84 -12.60
N LEU A 55 11.57 30.94 -11.68
CA LEU A 55 11.20 32.22 -11.05
C LEU A 55 12.34 32.85 -10.26
N PHE A 56 13.25 32.04 -9.70
CA PHE A 56 14.44 32.52 -9.03
C PHE A 56 15.60 32.80 -10.00
N LEU A 57 15.79 31.95 -11.00
CA LEU A 57 16.93 32.05 -11.91
C LEU A 57 16.80 33.17 -12.93
N GLN A 58 15.58 33.67 -13.21
CA GLN A 58 15.37 34.80 -14.11
C GLN A 58 16.11 36.08 -13.69
N PHE A 59 16.47 36.23 -12.40
CA PHE A 59 17.24 37.38 -11.92
C PHE A 59 18.72 37.38 -12.38
N PHE A 60 19.19 36.32 -13.04
CA PHE A 60 20.59 36.14 -13.43
C PHE A 60 20.80 36.16 -14.96
N ASP A 61 19.85 36.70 -15.73
CA ASP A 61 19.90 36.83 -17.20
C ASP A 61 20.40 35.54 -17.91
N LYS A 62 21.53 35.62 -18.66
CA LYS A 62 22.10 34.52 -19.43
C LYS A 62 22.60 33.37 -18.54
N LEU A 63 23.13 33.68 -17.35
CA LEU A 63 23.51 32.66 -16.36
C LEU A 63 22.28 31.90 -15.86
N GLY A 64 21.18 32.63 -15.65
CA GLY A 64 19.89 32.07 -15.27
C GLY A 64 19.36 31.04 -16.26
N ILE A 65 19.46 31.33 -17.56
CA ILE A 65 19.07 30.40 -18.63
C ILE A 65 19.91 29.11 -18.59
N GLY A 66 21.24 29.25 -18.47
CA GLY A 66 22.15 28.10 -18.41
C GLY A 66 21.88 27.20 -17.20
N LEU A 67 21.74 27.80 -16.01
CA LEU A 67 21.39 27.08 -14.78
C LEU A 67 19.98 26.47 -14.87
N GLY A 68 19.03 27.16 -15.48
CA GLY A 68 17.67 26.66 -15.69
C GLY A 68 17.64 25.40 -16.55
N ALA A 69 18.45 25.35 -17.60
CA ALA A 69 18.60 24.16 -18.43
C ALA A 69 19.19 22.97 -17.65
N ILE A 70 20.20 23.23 -16.79
CA ILE A 70 20.78 22.20 -15.92
C ILE A 70 19.73 21.69 -14.92
N VAL A 71 18.99 22.57 -14.26
CA VAL A 71 17.91 22.19 -13.34
C VAL A 71 16.84 21.37 -14.06
N PHE A 72 16.41 21.83 -15.25
CA PHE A 72 15.43 21.12 -16.06
C PHE A 72 15.92 19.70 -16.40
N PHE A 73 17.18 19.54 -16.81
CA PHE A 73 17.79 18.25 -17.07
C PHE A 73 17.81 17.38 -15.81
N LEU A 74 18.33 17.90 -14.70
CA LEU A 74 18.44 17.16 -13.45
C LEU A 74 17.09 16.69 -12.92
N VAL A 75 16.08 17.57 -12.93
CA VAL A 75 14.74 17.22 -12.45
C VAL A 75 14.06 16.20 -13.37
N ASN A 76 14.22 16.29 -14.69
CA ASN A 76 13.58 15.32 -15.59
C ASN A 76 14.23 13.93 -15.55
N TRP A 77 15.55 13.88 -15.43
CA TRP A 77 16.33 12.64 -15.49
C TRP A 77 16.52 12.01 -14.11
N TRP A 78 16.86 12.78 -13.09
CA TRP A 78 17.29 12.24 -11.80
C TRP A 78 16.19 12.18 -10.74
N TYR A 79 15.16 13.03 -10.80
CA TYR A 79 14.08 13.03 -9.80
C TYR A 79 13.52 11.62 -9.56
N MET A 80 13.14 10.92 -10.63
CA MET A 80 12.52 9.59 -10.52
C MET A 80 13.49 8.57 -9.93
N VAL A 81 14.73 8.55 -10.43
CA VAL A 81 15.75 7.59 -10.02
C VAL A 81 16.12 7.80 -8.56
N LEU A 82 16.38 9.05 -8.16
CA LEU A 82 16.75 9.40 -6.80
C LEU A 82 15.63 9.04 -5.82
N PHE A 83 14.38 9.41 -6.10
CA PHE A 83 13.29 9.05 -5.18
C PHE A 83 13.02 7.55 -5.16
N GLU A 84 13.09 6.85 -6.30
CA GLU A 84 12.93 5.41 -6.31
C GLU A 84 14.00 4.71 -5.47
N VAL A 85 15.28 5.07 -5.61
CA VAL A 85 16.33 4.38 -4.86
C VAL A 85 16.36 4.81 -3.39
N LEU A 86 16.28 6.12 -3.12
CA LEU A 86 16.37 6.65 -1.75
C LEU A 86 15.14 6.35 -0.89
N SER A 87 13.97 6.15 -1.51
CA SER A 87 12.70 5.90 -0.79
C SER A 87 12.15 4.48 -0.98
N GLN A 88 13.03 3.51 -1.25
CA GLN A 88 12.71 2.07 -1.38
C GLN A 88 11.59 1.80 -2.41
N GLY A 89 11.82 2.23 -3.63
CA GLY A 89 10.95 2.06 -4.80
C GLY A 89 9.76 3.03 -4.85
N ARG A 90 9.80 4.17 -4.15
CA ARG A 90 8.65 5.08 -4.05
C ARG A 90 8.97 6.52 -4.41
N THR A 91 8.30 7.03 -5.43
CA THR A 91 8.24 8.47 -5.69
C THR A 91 7.15 9.12 -4.83
N PRO A 92 7.16 10.44 -4.62
CA PRO A 92 6.09 11.13 -3.89
C PRO A 92 4.68 10.81 -4.41
N GLY A 93 4.50 10.78 -5.75
CA GLY A 93 3.22 10.40 -6.37
C GLY A 93 2.84 8.94 -6.12
N LYS A 94 3.81 8.02 -6.23
CA LYS A 94 3.58 6.60 -5.88
C LYS A 94 3.23 6.44 -4.41
N ARG A 95 3.90 7.17 -3.51
CA ARG A 95 3.66 7.14 -2.08
C ARG A 95 2.24 7.62 -1.74
N ALA A 96 1.76 8.67 -2.41
CA ALA A 96 0.39 9.16 -2.23
C ALA A 96 -0.68 8.12 -2.61
N LEU A 97 -0.40 7.27 -3.61
CA LEU A 97 -1.29 6.20 -4.06
C LEU A 97 -1.00 4.83 -3.43
N GLY A 98 -0.09 4.75 -2.46
CA GLY A 98 0.27 3.50 -1.81
C GLY A 98 0.96 2.50 -2.75
N LEU A 99 1.72 2.99 -3.72
CA LEU A 99 2.46 2.17 -4.69
C LEU A 99 3.94 2.07 -4.33
N ARG A 100 4.55 0.94 -4.68
CA ARG A 100 5.99 0.69 -4.58
C ARG A 100 6.48 -0.10 -5.79
N VAL A 101 7.71 0.16 -6.21
CA VAL A 101 8.42 -0.70 -7.15
C VAL A 101 9.28 -1.71 -6.38
N VAL A 102 9.16 -2.97 -6.78
CA VAL A 102 9.96 -4.10 -6.30
C VAL A 102 10.53 -4.86 -7.49
N HIS A 103 11.52 -5.71 -7.27
CA HIS A 103 11.91 -6.73 -8.23
C HIS A 103 10.83 -7.81 -8.34
N ASP A 104 10.95 -8.67 -9.35
CA ASP A 104 10.01 -9.76 -9.58
C ASP A 104 9.94 -10.80 -8.45
N ASP A 105 11.00 -10.88 -7.65
CA ASP A 105 11.15 -11.71 -6.45
C ASP A 105 10.74 -10.95 -5.16
N GLY A 106 10.19 -9.73 -5.30
CA GLY A 106 9.72 -8.92 -4.17
C GLY A 106 10.81 -8.12 -3.47
N THR A 107 12.07 -8.26 -3.87
CA THR A 107 13.19 -7.55 -3.24
C THR A 107 13.18 -6.03 -3.55
N PRO A 108 13.84 -5.19 -2.71
CA PRO A 108 13.94 -3.76 -2.95
C PRO A 108 14.68 -3.43 -4.24
N ILE A 109 14.26 -2.38 -4.95
CA ILE A 109 14.85 -1.98 -6.23
C ILE A 109 16.29 -1.44 -6.09
N ASP A 110 17.16 -1.85 -7.00
CA ASP A 110 18.54 -1.34 -7.14
C ASP A 110 18.67 -0.10 -8.04
N TRP A 111 19.82 0.58 -7.94
CA TRP A 111 20.18 1.73 -8.78
C TRP A 111 20.12 1.43 -10.28
N SER A 112 20.69 0.31 -10.72
CA SER A 112 20.74 -0.10 -12.13
C SER A 112 19.35 -0.32 -12.70
N SER A 113 18.50 -1.06 -11.99
CA SER A 113 17.13 -1.30 -12.40
C SER A 113 16.30 -0.03 -12.43
N SER A 114 16.45 0.89 -11.46
CA SER A 114 15.76 2.19 -11.50
C SER A 114 16.22 3.04 -12.71
N LEU A 115 17.52 3.06 -13.00
CA LEU A 115 18.08 3.77 -14.15
C LEU A 115 17.56 3.23 -15.49
N ILE A 116 17.61 1.90 -15.70
CA ILE A 116 17.12 1.25 -16.92
C ILE A 116 15.64 1.60 -17.16
N ARG A 117 14.82 1.51 -16.11
CA ARG A 117 13.39 1.83 -16.18
C ARG A 117 13.12 3.28 -16.52
N ASN A 118 13.92 4.20 -15.97
CA ASN A 118 13.73 5.62 -16.20
C ASN A 118 14.27 6.07 -17.57
N LEU A 119 15.32 5.42 -18.07
CA LEU A 119 15.84 5.64 -19.43
C LEU A 119 14.83 5.13 -20.48
N LEU A 120 14.34 3.91 -20.32
CA LEU A 120 13.32 3.33 -21.22
C LEU A 120 11.97 4.02 -21.15
N ARG A 121 11.74 4.89 -20.15
CA ARG A 121 10.55 5.75 -20.10
C ARG A 121 10.45 6.66 -21.33
N PHE A 122 11.56 7.12 -21.88
CA PHE A 122 11.55 7.92 -23.11
C PHE A 122 11.08 7.11 -24.32
N VAL A 123 11.41 5.81 -24.35
CA VAL A 123 10.92 4.88 -25.37
C VAL A 123 9.44 4.58 -25.15
N ASP A 124 9.03 4.35 -23.90
CA ASP A 124 7.63 4.15 -23.52
C ASP A 124 6.74 5.34 -23.94
N MET A 125 7.29 6.57 -23.98
CA MET A 125 6.58 7.79 -24.37
C MET A 125 6.20 7.84 -25.86
N LEU A 126 6.75 6.96 -26.71
CA LEU A 126 6.45 6.89 -28.13
C LEU A 126 5.32 5.89 -28.42
N PRO A 127 4.52 6.06 -29.49
CA PRO A 127 4.09 7.33 -30.05
C PRO A 127 3.05 8.02 -29.12
N LEU A 128 2.83 9.32 -29.30
CA LEU A 128 1.72 10.07 -28.68
C LEU A 128 1.73 10.16 -27.13
N GLY A 129 2.90 10.23 -26.49
CA GLY A 129 2.98 10.56 -25.06
C GLY A 129 2.52 9.43 -24.14
N TYR A 130 3.18 8.27 -24.27
CA TYR A 130 2.99 7.00 -23.53
C TYR A 130 2.22 5.87 -24.24
N GLY A 131 2.05 5.94 -25.57
CA GLY A 131 1.36 4.89 -26.33
C GLY A 131 1.97 3.50 -26.14
N LEU A 132 3.27 3.32 -26.36
CA LEU A 132 3.96 2.03 -26.22
C LEU A 132 3.97 1.54 -24.76
N GLY A 133 4.20 2.44 -23.81
CA GLY A 133 4.13 2.12 -22.39
C GLY A 133 2.74 1.65 -21.95
N ALA A 134 1.67 2.27 -22.47
CA ALA A 134 0.30 1.88 -22.19
C ALA A 134 -0.04 0.52 -22.84
N VAL A 135 0.33 0.32 -24.10
CA VAL A 135 0.11 -0.95 -24.82
C VAL A 135 0.82 -2.09 -24.10
N THR A 136 2.12 -1.96 -23.83
CA THR A 136 2.89 -3.02 -23.14
C THR A 136 2.33 -3.33 -21.76
N CYS A 137 1.94 -2.31 -21.00
CA CYS A 137 1.31 -2.47 -19.69
C CYS A 137 -0.04 -3.20 -19.78
N LEU A 138 -0.91 -2.84 -20.72
CA LEU A 138 -2.23 -3.46 -20.87
C LEU A 138 -2.16 -4.86 -21.49
N SER A 139 -1.14 -5.13 -22.31
CA SER A 139 -0.95 -6.44 -22.95
C SER A 139 -0.25 -7.45 -22.05
N HIS A 140 0.41 -7.02 -20.97
CA HIS A 140 1.11 -7.93 -20.07
C HIS A 140 0.22 -8.33 -18.87
N PRO A 141 0.11 -9.64 -18.53
CA PRO A 141 -0.74 -10.11 -17.42
C PRO A 141 -0.44 -9.50 -16.04
N ARG A 142 0.80 -9.00 -15.87
CA ARG A 142 1.29 -8.35 -14.64
C ARG A 142 1.39 -6.81 -14.74
N PHE A 143 0.77 -6.18 -15.74
CA PHE A 143 0.78 -4.72 -15.92
C PHE A 143 2.19 -4.09 -15.97
N LYS A 144 3.12 -4.76 -16.68
CA LYS A 144 4.50 -4.31 -16.83
C LYS A 144 4.67 -3.52 -18.12
N ARG A 145 5.28 -2.34 -18.02
CA ARG A 145 5.73 -1.58 -19.20
C ARG A 145 7.08 -2.11 -19.71
N LEU A 146 7.52 -1.68 -20.89
CA LEU A 146 8.81 -2.08 -21.48
C LEU A 146 9.98 -1.86 -20.51
N GLY A 147 10.04 -0.70 -19.86
CA GLY A 147 11.06 -0.41 -18.85
C GLY A 147 11.06 -1.38 -17.68
N ASP A 148 9.88 -1.82 -17.22
CA ASP A 148 9.78 -2.77 -16.10
C ASP A 148 10.20 -4.18 -16.51
N LEU A 149 9.90 -4.59 -17.75
CA LEU A 149 10.34 -5.85 -18.34
C LEU A 149 11.86 -5.92 -18.46
N ALA A 150 12.47 -4.86 -19.00
CA ALA A 150 13.92 -4.79 -19.20
C ALA A 150 14.71 -4.78 -17.88
N ALA A 151 14.13 -4.25 -16.81
CA ALA A 151 14.79 -4.15 -15.50
C ALA A 151 14.42 -5.26 -14.52
N GLY A 152 13.54 -6.19 -14.90
CA GLY A 152 13.08 -7.27 -14.02
C GLY A 152 12.35 -6.74 -12.78
N THR A 153 11.43 -5.79 -12.98
CA THR A 153 10.72 -5.11 -11.88
C THR A 153 9.21 -5.13 -12.06
N LEU A 154 8.52 -4.84 -10.96
CA LEU A 154 7.07 -4.78 -10.88
C LEU A 154 6.65 -3.61 -9.98
N VAL A 155 5.54 -2.95 -10.33
CA VAL A 155 4.91 -1.96 -9.47
C VAL A 155 3.74 -2.62 -8.77
N VAL A 156 3.74 -2.57 -7.45
CA VAL A 156 2.76 -3.23 -6.58
C VAL A 156 2.09 -2.24 -5.65
N TYR A 157 0.89 -2.56 -5.21
CA TYR A 157 0.28 -1.90 -4.06
C TYR A 157 1.00 -2.34 -2.79
N ILE A 158 1.29 -1.38 -1.92
CA ILE A 158 1.74 -1.65 -0.56
C ILE A 158 0.50 -2.08 0.22
N ASP A 159 0.48 -3.33 0.67
CA ASP A 159 -0.54 -3.76 1.62
C ASP A 159 -0.41 -2.90 2.87
N ARG A 160 -1.49 -2.17 3.19
CA ARG A 160 -1.53 -1.42 4.43
C ARG A 160 -1.52 -2.44 5.57
N PRO A 161 -0.64 -2.28 6.57
CA PRO A 161 -0.72 -3.13 7.74
C PRO A 161 -2.14 -3.05 8.30
N LEU A 162 -2.75 -4.20 8.56
CA LEU A 162 -4.07 -4.25 9.17
C LEU A 162 -3.97 -3.50 10.51
N THR A 163 -4.66 -2.37 10.61
CA THR A 163 -4.74 -1.64 11.88
C THR A 163 -5.47 -2.54 12.86
N ARG A 164 -4.76 -3.07 13.86
CA ARG A 164 -5.38 -3.86 14.93
C ARG A 164 -6.39 -2.96 15.65
N PRO A 165 -7.67 -3.35 15.72
CA PRO A 165 -8.68 -2.49 16.31
C PRO A 165 -8.35 -2.20 17.78
N VAL A 166 -8.64 -0.97 18.21
CA VAL A 166 -8.34 -0.53 19.58
C VAL A 166 -9.50 -0.95 20.47
N LEU A 167 -9.26 -1.98 21.28
CA LEU A 167 -10.22 -2.41 22.30
C LEU A 167 -10.16 -1.49 23.53
N PRO A 168 -11.29 -1.28 24.22
CA PRO A 168 -11.34 -0.58 25.50
C PRO A 168 -10.38 -1.17 26.54
N GLU A 169 -9.93 -0.34 27.48
CA GLU A 169 -9.17 -0.83 28.61
C GLU A 169 -10.05 -1.66 29.55
N ALA A 170 -9.76 -2.96 29.62
CA ALA A 170 -10.35 -3.90 30.56
C ALA A 170 -9.30 -4.94 30.97
N GLN A 171 -9.47 -5.54 32.14
CA GLN A 171 -8.65 -6.68 32.55
C GLN A 171 -9.01 -7.88 31.65
N PRO A 172 -8.04 -8.58 31.04
CA PRO A 172 -8.32 -9.77 30.23
C PRO A 172 -9.00 -10.84 31.08
N ILE A 173 -10.13 -11.36 30.61
CA ILE A 173 -10.92 -12.38 31.31
C ILE A 173 -11.12 -13.56 30.37
N ILE A 174 -10.87 -14.78 30.86
CA ILE A 174 -11.15 -16.00 30.09
C ILE A 174 -12.67 -16.22 30.09
N ALA A 175 -13.25 -16.47 28.91
CA ALA A 175 -14.66 -16.81 28.82
C ALA A 175 -14.97 -18.07 29.65
N PRO A 176 -16.12 -18.15 30.33
CA PRO A 176 -16.45 -19.27 31.21
C PRO A 176 -16.62 -20.62 30.47
N PHE A 177 -16.77 -20.57 29.14
CA PHE A 177 -16.85 -21.72 28.25
C PHE A 177 -16.18 -21.38 26.91
N ALA A 178 -15.89 -22.41 26.11
CA ALA A 178 -15.33 -22.22 24.77
C ALA A 178 -16.37 -21.57 23.85
N LEU A 179 -16.05 -20.38 23.35
CA LEU A 179 -16.89 -19.65 22.40
C LEU A 179 -16.66 -20.16 20.98
N HIS A 180 -17.73 -20.33 20.21
CA HIS A 180 -17.69 -20.56 18.77
C HIS A 180 -17.21 -19.32 18.01
N LEU A 181 -16.76 -19.48 16.76
CA LEU A 181 -16.18 -18.40 15.96
C LEU A 181 -17.13 -17.19 15.81
N ASP A 182 -18.42 -17.43 15.63
CA ASP A 182 -19.41 -16.36 15.48
C ASP A 182 -19.69 -15.63 16.81
N GLU A 183 -19.63 -16.34 17.93
CA GLU A 183 -19.75 -15.75 19.28
C GLU A 183 -18.52 -14.90 19.61
N GLN A 184 -17.31 -15.39 19.30
CA GLN A 184 -16.07 -14.62 19.43
C GLN A 184 -16.13 -13.34 18.60
N ARG A 185 -16.59 -13.43 17.34
CA ARG A 185 -16.78 -12.27 16.46
C ARG A 185 -17.82 -11.28 17.00
N ALA A 186 -18.89 -11.75 17.62
CA ALA A 186 -19.90 -10.87 18.23
C ALA A 186 -19.32 -10.09 19.42
N VAL A 187 -18.58 -10.77 20.31
CA VAL A 187 -17.91 -10.14 21.46
C VAL A 187 -16.85 -9.14 21.00
N LEU A 188 -15.98 -9.53 20.07
CA LEU A 188 -14.98 -8.64 19.48
C LEU A 188 -15.65 -7.45 18.78
N GLY A 189 -16.66 -7.69 17.94
CA GLY A 189 -17.33 -6.63 17.19
C GLY A 189 -18.02 -5.57 18.07
N LEU A 190 -18.51 -5.94 19.26
CA LEU A 190 -19.00 -4.95 20.23
C LEU A 190 -17.84 -4.12 20.80
N ALA A 191 -16.75 -4.78 21.19
CA ALA A 191 -15.60 -4.11 21.79
C ALA A 191 -14.86 -3.20 20.79
N GLU A 192 -14.75 -3.61 19.52
CA GLU A 192 -14.15 -2.80 18.45
C GLU A 192 -14.96 -1.53 18.16
N ARG A 193 -16.30 -1.60 18.20
CA ARG A 193 -17.19 -0.45 17.98
C ARG A 193 -17.47 0.36 19.24
N HIS A 194 -16.87 0.02 20.37
CA HIS A 194 -17.16 0.68 21.65
C HIS A 194 -16.93 2.21 21.58
N GLY A 195 -15.93 2.68 20.82
CA GLY A 195 -15.67 4.11 20.65
C GLY A 195 -16.69 4.85 19.77
N GLU A 196 -17.52 4.13 19.02
CA GLU A 196 -18.51 4.69 18.09
C GLU A 196 -19.94 4.69 18.67
N LEU A 197 -20.15 3.95 19.77
CA LEU A 197 -21.47 3.74 20.37
C LEU A 197 -21.68 4.64 21.60
N SER A 198 -22.93 5.04 21.84
CA SER A 198 -23.29 5.75 23.08
C SER A 198 -23.17 4.81 24.29
N SER A 199 -22.89 5.37 25.48
CA SER A 199 -22.77 4.59 26.71
C SER A 199 -24.03 3.76 27.01
N ALA A 200 -25.22 4.30 26.72
CA ALA A 200 -26.48 3.58 26.87
C ALA A 200 -26.58 2.37 25.92
N ARG A 201 -26.18 2.53 24.65
CA ARG A 201 -26.20 1.45 23.67
C ARG A 201 -25.19 0.35 24.01
N ILE A 202 -24.02 0.73 24.52
CA ILE A 202 -23.01 -0.23 24.97
C ILE A 202 -23.55 -1.06 26.14
N GLN A 203 -24.19 -0.42 27.11
CA GLN A 203 -24.80 -1.11 28.25
C GLN A 203 -25.91 -2.07 27.80
N GLU A 204 -26.79 -1.63 26.89
CA GLU A 204 -27.85 -2.47 26.32
C GLU A 204 -27.27 -3.69 25.61
N LEU A 205 -26.32 -3.51 24.69
CA LEU A 205 -25.72 -4.61 23.93
C LEU A 205 -24.91 -5.55 24.83
N ALA A 206 -24.18 -5.01 25.81
CA ALA A 206 -23.47 -5.83 26.79
C ALA A 206 -24.45 -6.62 27.68
N ALA A 207 -25.61 -6.04 28.03
CA ALA A 207 -26.64 -6.73 28.79
C ALA A 207 -27.26 -7.90 28.00
N ILE A 208 -27.46 -7.74 26.69
CA ILE A 208 -27.89 -8.84 25.80
C ILE A 208 -26.86 -9.98 25.81
N LEU A 209 -25.56 -9.66 25.83
CA LEU A 209 -24.49 -10.65 25.92
C LEU A 209 -24.29 -11.22 27.33
N ALA A 210 -24.82 -10.56 28.37
CA ALA A 210 -24.58 -10.93 29.75
C ALA A 210 -25.21 -12.29 30.11
N GLU A 211 -26.44 -12.54 29.66
CA GLU A 211 -27.12 -13.81 29.90
C GLU A 211 -26.43 -15.00 29.21
N PRO A 212 -26.16 -14.97 27.88
CA PRO A 212 -25.42 -16.04 27.21
C PRO A 212 -24.05 -16.32 27.83
N LEU A 213 -23.33 -15.27 28.23
CA LEU A 213 -22.00 -15.38 28.83
C LEU A 213 -22.01 -15.66 30.33
N ARG A 214 -23.19 -15.78 30.96
CA ARG A 214 -23.37 -15.99 32.42
C ARG A 214 -22.69 -14.92 33.27
N ILE A 215 -22.75 -13.68 32.80
CA ILE A 215 -22.16 -12.49 33.42
C ILE A 215 -23.23 -11.73 34.22
N PRO A 216 -22.94 -11.23 35.43
CA PRO A 216 -23.85 -10.33 36.14
C PRO A 216 -24.08 -9.03 35.36
N ALA A 217 -25.33 -8.60 35.18
CA ALA A 217 -25.69 -7.42 34.39
C ALA A 217 -24.91 -6.14 34.78
N GLY A 218 -24.66 -5.92 36.08
CA GLY A 218 -23.90 -4.77 36.57
C GLY A 218 -22.42 -4.76 36.19
N LYS A 219 -21.87 -5.88 35.71
CA LYS A 219 -20.47 -6.02 35.25
C LYS A 219 -20.37 -6.37 33.77
N ALA A 220 -21.49 -6.36 33.04
CA ALA A 220 -21.58 -6.81 31.65
C ALA A 220 -20.54 -6.14 30.73
N VAL A 221 -20.50 -4.80 30.73
CA VAL A 221 -19.59 -4.05 29.86
C VAL A 221 -18.12 -4.38 30.16
N ALA A 222 -17.73 -4.38 31.43
CA ALA A 222 -16.35 -4.62 31.84
C ALA A 222 -15.91 -6.06 31.52
N GLN A 223 -16.77 -7.05 31.76
CA GLN A 223 -16.43 -8.46 31.52
C GLN A 223 -16.45 -8.81 30.03
N VAL A 224 -17.40 -8.28 29.25
CA VAL A 224 -17.42 -8.48 27.79
C VAL A 224 -16.17 -7.89 27.14
N ASN A 225 -15.78 -6.67 27.53
CA ASN A 225 -14.52 -6.06 27.07
C ASN A 225 -13.28 -6.86 27.53
N GLY A 226 -13.32 -7.43 28.73
CA GLY A 226 -12.26 -8.31 29.25
C GLY A 226 -12.12 -9.61 28.45
N ILE A 227 -13.24 -10.23 28.07
CA ILE A 227 -13.28 -11.41 27.20
C ILE A 227 -12.75 -11.05 25.81
N ALA A 228 -13.20 -9.94 25.23
CA ALA A 228 -12.69 -9.45 23.95
C ALA A 228 -11.16 -9.26 23.96
N ARG A 229 -10.60 -8.69 25.04
CA ARG A 229 -9.15 -8.54 25.21
C ARG A 229 -8.41 -9.87 25.34
N ASN A 230 -8.98 -10.86 26.02
CA ASN A 230 -8.40 -12.18 26.11
C ASN A 230 -8.37 -12.87 24.74
N LEU A 231 -9.46 -12.79 23.97
CA LEU A 231 -9.56 -13.32 22.61
C LEU A 231 -8.56 -12.69 21.64
N LEU A 232 -8.36 -11.37 21.74
CA LEU A 232 -7.41 -10.67 20.88
C LEU A 232 -5.95 -10.99 21.23
N GLY A 233 -5.66 -11.37 22.48
CA GLY A 233 -4.32 -11.62 23.01
C GLY A 233 -3.59 -10.33 23.45
N PRO A 234 -2.46 -10.44 24.18
CA PRO A 234 -1.66 -9.28 24.56
C PRO A 234 -1.18 -8.49 23.33
N ARG A 235 -0.91 -7.19 23.54
CA ARG A 235 -0.20 -6.36 22.56
C ARG A 235 1.28 -6.64 22.63
#